data_AF-A0A7V9FV95-F1
#
_entry.id   AF-A0A7V9FV95-F1
#
_cell.length_a   1.000
_cell.length_b   1.000
_cell.length_c   1.000
_cell.angle_alpha   90.00
_cell.angle_beta   90.00
_cell.angle_gamma   90.00
#
_symmetry.space_group_name_H-M   'P 1'
#
loop_
_entity.id
_entity.type
_entity.pdbx_description
1 polymer ?
#
loop_
_entity_poly.entity_id
_entity_poly.type
_entity_poly.pdbx_seq_one_letter_code
_entity_poly.pdbx_strand_id
1 'polypeptide(L)' 'LFVHPNTVRYRLRRAAQDSGIQPTTPRGAWTLQIALALSALSDGRAAQHHRRSSL' A
#
# COMPACT_ATOMS: atom_id res chain seq x y z
N LEU A 1 -10.13 -2.92 12.80
CA LEU A 1 -11.14 -2.22 11.95
C LEU A 1 -12.49 -2.89 12.20
N PHE A 2 -13.49 -2.18 12.74
CA PHE A 2 -14.84 -2.72 12.99
C PHE A 2 -15.75 -2.43 11.81
N VAL A 3 -15.56 -3.15 10.71
CA VAL A 3 -16.39 -3.01 9.50
C VAL A 3 -16.94 -4.37 9.09
N HIS A 4 -18.09 -4.35 8.42
CA HIS A 4 -18.69 -5.55 7.88
C HIS A 4 -17.77 -6.22 6.82
N PRO A 5 -17.72 -7.57 6.74
CA PRO A 5 -16.91 -8.28 5.75
C PRO A 5 -17.10 -7.82 4.30
N ASN A 6 -18.31 -7.41 3.92
CA ASN A 6 -18.58 -6.84 2.58
C ASN A 6 -17.77 -5.57 2.31
N THR A 7 -17.58 -4.70 3.31
CA THR A 7 -16.79 -3.48 3.15
C THR A 7 -15.32 -3.82 2.95
N VAL A 8 -14.81 -4.86 3.63
CA VAL A 8 -13.44 -5.37 3.40
C VAL A 8 -13.33 -5.90 1.96
N ARG A 9 -14.24 -6.78 1.55
CA ARG A 9 -14.27 -7.34 0.18
C ARG A 9 -14.37 -6.26 -0.89
N TYR A 10 -15.19 -5.24 -0.66
CA TYR A 10 -15.31 -4.10 -1.56
C TYR A 10 -14.00 -3.33 -1.68
N ARG A 11 -13.36 -3.01 -0.55
CA ARG A 11 -12.08 -2.29 -0.53
C ARG A 11 -10.96 -3.08 -1.20
N LEU A 12 -10.88 -4.39 -0.93
CA LEU A 12 -9.91 -5.26 -1.58
C LEU A 12 -10.13 -5.34 -3.10
N ARG A 13 -11.40 -5.45 -3.55
CA ARG A 13 -11.73 -5.41 -4.97
C ARG A 13 -11.32 -4.08 -5.62
N ARG A 14 -11.62 -2.95 -4.99
CA ARG A 14 -11.23 -1.63 -5.48
C ARG A 14 -9.70 -1.51 -5.57
N ALA A 15 -8.97 -1.90 -4.53
CA ALA A 15 -7.51 -1.89 -4.56
C ALA A 15 -6.95 -2.76 -5.70
N ALA A 16 -7.57 -3.90 -6.00
CA ALA A 16 -7.18 -4.74 -7.12
C ALA A 16 -7.47 -4.11 -8.49
N GLN A 17 -8.55 -3.33 -8.61
CA GLN A 17 -8.85 -2.58 -9.84
C GLN A 17 -7.84 -1.46 -10.07
N ASP A 18 -7.46 -0.76 -9.00
CA ASP A 18 -6.55 0.39 -9.08
C ASP A 18 -5.10 -0.05 -9.31
N SER A 19 -4.66 -1.13 -8.66
CA SER A 19 -3.28 -1.62 -8.74
C SER A 19 -3.05 -2.74 -9.76
N GLY A 20 -4.10 -3.39 -10.25
CA GLY A 20 -4.02 -4.61 -11.05
C GLY A 20 -3.59 -5.87 -10.28
N ILE A 21 -3.36 -5.78 -8.95
CA ILE A 21 -2.86 -6.89 -8.13
C ILE A 21 -3.99 -7.51 -7.31
N GLN A 22 -4.12 -8.85 -7.34
CA GLN A 22 -5.17 -9.55 -6.59
C GLN A 22 -4.77 -9.86 -5.14
N PRO A 23 -5.34 -9.15 -4.13
CA PRO A 23 -4.95 -9.31 -2.73
C PRO A 23 -5.43 -10.63 -2.10
N THR A 24 -6.40 -11.30 -2.72
CA THR A 24 -6.94 -12.57 -2.23
C THR A 24 -6.12 -13.79 -2.64
N THR A 25 -5.03 -13.59 -3.38
CA THR A 25 -4.08 -14.65 -3.74
C THR A 25 -2.82 -14.52 -2.88
N PRO A 26 -2.14 -15.62 -2.50
CA PRO A 26 -0.91 -15.56 -1.70
C PRO A 26 0.17 -14.67 -2.35
N ARG A 27 0.34 -14.80 -3.68
CA ARG A 27 1.29 -13.99 -4.45
C ARG A 27 0.95 -12.51 -4.41
N GLY A 28 -0.30 -12.15 -4.72
CA GLY A 28 -0.70 -10.74 -4.75
C GLY A 28 -0.69 -10.09 -3.37
N ALA A 29 -1.06 -10.83 -2.32
CA ALA A 29 -0.93 -10.36 -0.94
C ALA A 29 0.54 -10.04 -0.59
N TRP A 30 1.48 -10.92 -0.95
CA TRP A 30 2.90 -10.69 -0.71
C TRP A 30 3.46 -9.51 -1.53
N THR A 31 3.07 -9.40 -2.80
CA THR A 31 3.44 -8.27 -3.66
C THR A 31 2.98 -6.94 -3.05
N LEU A 32 1.74 -6.85 -2.57
CA LEU A 32 1.22 -5.64 -1.92
C LEU A 32 1.94 -5.32 -0.61
N GLN A 33 2.30 -6.33 0.19
CA GLN A 33 3.11 -6.11 1.40
C GLN A 33 4.48 -5.50 1.08
N ILE A 34 5.18 -6.02 0.07
CA ILE A 34 6.46 -5.45 -0.39
C ILE A 34 6.26 -4.02 -0.89
N ALA A 35 5.24 -3.76 -1.71
CA ALA A 35 4.96 -2.43 -2.23
C ALA A 35 4.75 -1.41 -1.10
N LEU A 36 3.99 -1.77 -0.06
CA LEU A 36 3.77 -0.91 1.12
C LEU A 36 5.06 -0.67 1.90
N ALA A 37 5.90 -1.69 2.08
CA ALA A 37 7.20 -1.54 2.74
C ALA A 37 8.15 -0.60 1.96
N LEU A 38 8.19 -0.73 0.63
CA LEU A 38 8.99 0.14 -0.24
C LEU A 38 8.47 1.58 -0.26
N SER A 39 7.14 1.78 -0.21
CA SER A 39 6.53 3.10 -0.09
C SER A 39 6.98 3.79 1.20
N ALA A 40 6.88 3.10 2.34
CA ALA A 40 7.26 3.66 3.63
C ALA A 40 8.75 4.08 3.69
N LEU A 41 9.63 3.30 3.06
CA LEU A 41 11.06 3.66 2.94
C LEU A 41 11.29 4.86 2.02
N SER A 42 10.52 4.96 0.93
CA SER A 42 10.58 6.09 -0.01
C SER A 42 10.08 7.38 0.64
N ASP A 43 9.01 7.32 1.43
CA ASP A 43 8.44 8.47 2.15
C ASP A 43 9.41 9.01 3.19
N GLY A 44 10.10 8.13 3.92
CA GLY A 44 11.16 8.52 4.85
C GLY A 44 12.33 9.24 4.15
N ARG A 45 12.71 8.78 2.95
CA ARG A 45 13.72 9.47 2.12
C ARG A 45 13.23 10.81 1.59
N ALA A 46 11.97 10.92 1.14
CA ALA A 46 11.40 12.17 0.67
C ALA A 46 11.39 13.24 1.79
N ALA A 47 11.02 12.85 3.01
CA ALA A 47 11.06 13.72 4.18
C ALA A 47 12.50 14.15 4.55
N GLN A 48 13.49 13.26 4.37
CA GLN A 48 14.91 13.57 4.58
C GLN A 48 15.47 14.52 3.52
N HIS A 49 15.10 14.32 2.25
CA HIS A 49 15.50 15.21 1.15
C HIS A 49 14.97 16.63 1.37
N HIS A 50 13.70 16.79 1.73
CA HIS A 50 13.11 18.11 2.02
C HIS A 50 13.81 18.86 3.17
N ARG A 51 14.28 18.15 4.19
CA ARG A 51 14.98 18.73 5.34
C ARG A 51 16.43 19.13 5.05
N ARG A 52 17.04 18.58 3.99
CA ARG A 52 18.43 18.87 3.59
C ARG A 52 18.54 20.02 2.59
N SER A 53 17.49 20.29 1.81
CA SER A 53 17.45 21.39 0.84
C SER A 53 16.97 22.73 1.44
N SER A 54 16.71 22.76 2.74
CA SER A 54 16.33 23.95 3.52
C SER A 54 17.47 24.48 4.41
N LEU A 55 18.69 23.97 4.22
CA LEU A 55 19.96 24.40 4.81
C LEU A 55 20.90 24.85 3.69
#